data_AF-A0A1A2RS22-F1
#
_entry.id   AF-A0A1A2RS22-F1
#
_cell.length_a   1.000
_cell.length_b   1.000
_cell.length_c   1.000
_cell.angle_alpha   90.00
_cell.angle_beta   90.00
_cell.angle_gamma   90.00
#
_symmetry.space_group_name_H-M   'P 1'
#
loop_
_entity.id
_entity.type
_entity.pdbx_description
1 polymer ?
#
loop_
_entity_poly.entity_id
_entity_poly.type
_entity_poly.pdbx_seq_one_letter_code
_entity_poly.pdbx_strand_id
1 'polypeptide(L)' 'MDDMDKPVLTEDELWEYLHYDEGLPVTRRSIKHAVIRREIIPTRLGNSNFFSKRDGLHWIASRRQTGVYRVKSPAAQ' A
#
# COMPACT_ATOMS: atom_id res chain seq x y z
N MET A 1 1.25 21.98 1.95
CA MET A 1 1.28 20.50 1.86
C MET A 1 1.11 19.99 3.27
N ASP A 2 0.09 19.17 3.50
CA ASP A 2 -0.15 18.55 4.82
C ASP A 2 0.95 17.50 5.11
N ASP A 3 1.20 17.19 6.37
CA ASP A 3 2.19 16.19 6.78
C ASP A 3 1.87 14.81 6.18
N MET A 4 0.58 14.53 5.97
CA MET A 4 0.11 13.29 5.32
C MET A 4 0.48 13.18 3.84
N ASP A 5 0.73 14.31 3.17
CA ASP A 5 1.00 14.39 1.73
C ASP A 5 2.49 14.50 1.41
N LYS A 6 3.35 14.68 2.41
CA LYS A 6 4.79 14.82 2.22
C LYS A 6 5.39 13.46 1.83
N PRO A 7 6.04 13.34 0.64
CA PRO A 7 6.64 12.08 0.21
C PRO A 7 8.02 11.92 0.84
N VAL A 8 8.04 11.56 2.12
CA VAL A 8 9.27 11.43 2.93
C VAL A 8 9.59 10.00 3.31
N LEU A 9 8.64 9.07 3.15
CA LEU A 9 8.80 7.69 3.58
C LEU A 9 9.43 6.85 2.48
N THR A 10 10.39 6.02 2.83
CA THR A 10 10.84 4.90 2.01
C THR A 10 9.79 3.77 1.96
N GLU A 11 10.03 2.73 1.16
CA GLU A 11 9.13 1.57 1.10
C GLU A 11 9.00 0.86 2.47
N ASP A 12 10.11 0.76 3.21
CA ASP A 12 10.12 0.14 4.54
C ASP A 12 9.42 1.03 5.58
N GLU A 13 9.66 2.34 5.58
CA GLU A 13 8.99 3.27 6.50
C GLU A 13 7.49 3.39 6.20
N LEU A 14 7.09 3.29 4.93
CA LEU A 14 5.68 3.22 4.55
C LEU A 14 5.03 1.95 5.14
N TRP A 15 5.73 0.82 5.11
CA TRP A 15 5.26 -0.40 5.77
C TRP A 15 5.18 -0.23 7.29
N GLU A 16 6.19 0.36 7.93
CA GLU A 16 6.19 0.58 9.39
C GLU A 16 5.02 1.47 9.82
N TYR A 17 4.79 2.57 9.11
CA TYR A 17 3.64 3.44 9.34
C TYR A 17 2.32 2.66 9.25
N LEU A 18 2.09 1.92 8.16
CA LEU A 18 0.84 1.17 7.99
C LEU A 18 0.68 0.04 9.01
N HIS A 19 1.76 -0.60 9.43
CA HIS A 19 1.71 -1.75 10.32
C HIS A 19 1.67 -1.37 11.79
N TYR A 20 2.57 -0.51 12.24
CA TYR A 20 2.72 -0.16 13.65
C TYR A 20 1.86 1.03 14.06
N ASP A 21 1.78 2.08 13.25
CA ASP A 21 1.02 3.28 13.62
C ASP A 21 -0.48 3.10 13.33
N GLU A 22 -0.84 2.56 12.15
CA GLU A 22 -2.24 2.35 11.75
C GLU A 22 -2.77 0.96 12.16
N GLY A 23 -1.91 0.06 12.65
CA GLY A 23 -2.31 -1.27 13.10
C GLY A 23 -2.83 -2.20 12.00
N LEU A 24 -2.50 -1.93 10.73
CA LEU A 24 -3.03 -2.70 9.60
C LEU A 24 -2.25 -4.02 9.40
N PRO A 25 -2.93 -5.12 9.04
CA PRO A 25 -2.30 -6.42 8.82
C PRO A 25 -1.59 -6.50 7.45
N VAL A 26 -0.67 -5.57 7.19
CA VAL A 26 0.14 -5.52 5.95
C VAL A 26 1.53 -6.11 6.17
N THR A 27 2.09 -6.70 5.12
CA THR A 27 3.47 -7.23 5.14
C THR A 27 4.37 -6.40 4.25
N ARG A 28 5.68 -6.33 4.57
CA ARG A 28 6.69 -5.68 3.69
C ARG A 28 6.57 -6.16 2.24
N ARG A 29 6.42 -7.48 2.07
CA ARG A 29 6.21 -8.10 0.75
C ARG A 29 4.98 -7.57 0.02
N SER A 30 3.87 -7.34 0.74
CA SER A 30 2.66 -6.80 0.12
C SER A 30 2.84 -5.36 -0.36
N ILE A 31 3.54 -4.52 0.39
CA ILE A 31 3.89 -3.14 -0.01
C ILE A 31 4.81 -3.18 -1.24
N LYS A 32 5.87 -3.98 -1.20
CA LYS A 32 6.78 -4.18 -2.34
C LYS A 32 6.06 -4.53 -3.62
N HIS A 33 5.17 -5.52 -3.56
CA HIS A 33 4.39 -5.92 -4.73
C HIS A 33 3.42 -4.83 -5.20
N ALA A 34 2.83 -4.06 -4.28
CA ALA A 34 1.97 -2.94 -4.62
C ALA A 34 2.75 -1.82 -5.36
N VAL A 35 3.97 -1.50 -4.91
CA VAL A 35 4.85 -0.55 -5.59
C VAL A 35 5.26 -1.05 -6.99
N ILE A 36 5.68 -2.32 -7.10
CA ILE A 36 6.05 -2.94 -8.39
C ILE A 36 4.88 -2.90 -9.38
N ARG A 37 3.66 -3.17 -8.90
CA ARG A 37 2.43 -3.15 -9.70
C ARG A 37 1.88 -1.75 -9.96
N ARG A 38 2.52 -0.70 -9.43
CA ARG A 38 2.04 0.69 -9.49
C ARG A 38 0.66 0.89 -8.87
N GLU A 39 0.31 0.06 -7.89
CA GLU A 39 -0.86 0.27 -7.03
C GLU A 39 -0.59 1.39 -6.01
N ILE A 40 0.68 1.52 -5.57
CA ILE A 40 1.20 2.66 -4.81
C ILE A 40 2.18 3.39 -5.74
N ILE A 41 1.95 4.68 -5.98
CA ILE A 41 2.76 5.47 -6.92
C ILE A 41 3.86 6.20 -6.15
N PRO A 42 5.15 5.90 -6.39
CA PRO A 42 6.23 6.62 -5.73
C PRO A 42 6.43 8.01 -6.32
N THR A 43 6.79 8.96 -5.45
CA THR A 43 7.43 10.21 -5.85
C THR A 43 8.94 9.98 -5.96
N ARG A 44 9.52 10.24 -7.14
CA ARG A 44 10.96 10.07 -7.33
C ARG A 44 11.70 11.33 -6.91
N LEU A 45 12.53 11.22 -5.86
CA LEU A 45 13.41 12.30 -5.40
C LEU A 45 14.85 11.80 -5.46
N GLY A 46 15.67 12.42 -6.31
CA GLY A 46 17.01 11.95 -6.62
C GLY A 46 17.01 10.52 -7.18
N ASN A 47 17.78 9.63 -6.55
CA ASN A 47 17.94 8.22 -6.97
C ASN A 47 16.99 7.24 -6.25
N SER A 48 16.07 7.74 -5.42
CA SER A 48 15.20 6.90 -4.59
C SER A 48 13.71 7.20 -4.80
N ASN A 49 12.89 6.21 -4.45
CA ASN A 49 11.43 6.31 -4.43
C ASN A 49 10.99 6.66 -3.02
N PHE A 50 10.12 7.66 -2.90
CA PHE A 50 9.50 8.07 -1.65
C PHE A 50 7.98 8.08 -1.75
N PHE A 51 7.34 7.97 -0.59
CA PHE A 51 5.90 7.84 -0.45
C PHE A 51 5.40 8.75 0.66
N SER A 52 4.17 9.22 0.49
CA SER A 52 3.43 9.90 1.54
C SER A 52 2.64 8.89 2.37
N LYS A 53 2.24 9.29 3.57
CA LYS A 53 1.31 8.48 4.40
C LYS A 53 0.00 8.23 3.66
N ARG A 54 -0.48 9.25 2.94
CA ARG A 54 -1.73 9.19 2.18
C ARG A 54 -1.68 8.17 1.04
N ASP A 55 -0.53 7.96 0.39
CA ASP A 55 -0.38 6.94 -0.66
C ASP A 55 -0.68 5.53 -0.13
N GLY A 56 -0.16 5.21 1.06
CA GLY A 56 -0.43 3.92 1.72
C GLY A 56 -1.91 3.75 2.07
N LEU A 57 -2.52 4.76 2.67
CA LEU A 57 -3.95 4.72 3.04
C LEU A 57 -4.88 4.61 1.84
N HIS A 58 -4.58 5.30 0.73
CA HIS A 58 -5.36 5.18 -0.51
C HIS A 58 -5.28 3.79 -1.10
N TRP A 59 -4.12 3.15 -1.06
CA TRP A 59 -3.96 1.77 -1.49
C TRP A 59 -4.77 0.79 -0.62
N ILE A 60 -4.83 1.01 0.69
CA ILE A 60 -5.70 0.21 1.57
C ILE A 60 -7.17 0.44 1.23
N ALA A 61 -7.59 1.68 1.01
CA ALA A 61 -8.95 2.02 0.63
C ALA A 61 -9.35 1.38 -0.72
N SER A 62 -8.43 1.32 -1.69
CA SER A 62 -8.69 0.72 -3.01
C SER A 62 -8.87 -0.81 -2.95
N ARG A 63 -8.39 -1.46 -1.88
CA ARG A 63 -8.58 -2.90 -1.64
C ARG A 63 -9.94 -3.28 -1.08
N ARG A 64 -10.80 -2.31 -0.75
CA ARG A 64 -12.17 -2.56 -0.31
C ARG A 64 -12.93 -3.29 -1.43
N GLN A 65 -13.31 -4.53 -1.18
CA GLN A 65 -14.16 -5.30 -2.09
C GLN A 65 -15.61 -4.89 -1.84
N THR A 66 -16.24 -4.25 -2.83
CA THR A 66 -17.64 -3.82 -2.77
C THR A 66 -18.63 -4.90 -3.23
N GLY A 67 -18.12 -6.07 -3.64
CA GLY A 67 -18.93 -7.18 -4.14
C GLY A 67 -19.28 -8.22 -3.07
N VAL A 68 -20.31 -9.02 -3.34
CA VAL A 68 -20.63 -10.22 -2.54
C VAL A 68 -19.42 -11.15 -2.58
N TYR A 69 -18.91 -11.54 -1.42
CA TYR A 69 -17.83 -12.53 -1.32
C TYR A 69 -18.22 -13.81 -2.07
N ARG A 70 -17.53 -14.09 -3.18
CA ARG A 70 -17.65 -15.34 -3.92
C ARG A 70 -16.47 -16.23 -3.57
N VAL A 71 -16.73 -17.25 -2.77
CA VAL A 71 -15.81 -18.40 -2.65
C VAL A 71 -15.59 -18.93 -4.06
N LYS A 72 -14.33 -19.03 -4.50
CA LYS A 72 -14.03 -19.77 -5.73
C LYS A 72 -14.50 -21.21 -5.51
N SER A 73 -15.56 -21.62 -6.20
CA SER A 73 -15.91 -23.03 -6.28
C SER A 73 -14.68 -23.80 -6.77
N PRO A 74 -14.29 -24.92 -6.12
CA PRO A 74 -13.19 -25.72 -6.60
C PRO A 74 -13.50 -26.11 -8.04
N ALA A 75 -12.52 -25.93 -8.94
CA ALA A 75 -12.67 -26.37 -10.32
C ALA A 75 -13.01 -27.85 -10.32
N ALA A 76 -14.19 -28.21 -10.85
CA ALA A 76 -14.52 -29.59 -11.13
C ALA A 76 -13.44 -30.12 -12.09
N GLN A 77 -12.73 -31.17 -11.65
CA GLN A 77 -11.75 -31.90 -12.45
C GLN A 77 -12.45 -32.71 -13.53
#